data_AF-A0A317IXP5-F1
#
_entry.id   AF-A0A317IXP5-F1
#
_cell.length_a   1.000
_cell.length_b   1.000
_cell.length_c   1.000
_cell.angle_alpha   90.00
_cell.angle_beta   90.00
_cell.angle_gamma   90.00
#
_symmetry.space_group_name_H-M   'P 1'
#
loop_
_entity.id
_entity.type
_entity.pdbx_description
1 polymer ?
#
loop_
_entity_poly.entity_id
_entity_poly.type
_entity_poly.pdbx_seq_one_letter_code
_entity_poly.pdbx_strand_id
1 'polypeptide(L)'
;MTNISRLLEQCRSCKSLFLGLDRDGTLVPYDAIPEEAIMNSHTRELLIKLARLPNLHVAIVSARGSLRLKQDVDTQEIILAGNYGLEMRHLPGDKEWVAPEALKAIPELRRLHAELQLIAKQFKGAILEDDYYSFCLHWHLVPENQREKLSQALQELKPELDTVYMRNLPTSYEFMPKMLWNKGLALEKIASLQQLSCEAPYCVYMGDTDQDEPAFEWANNHGGSSVRVGTLNGKTKATYRLNQPADVIWFLEQLLEQRSLLAATAFNPEEDPAEREKRIERVFSSMKADYAKGLTERIKDLKTIVEKAKHQPNDLESLTEARTRMHRLKGTIGSYGFPEISFQLGVIEVALENIEKASSLNKNLSEAWLEALPIIEASFDKALSAAASPSEIAQ
;
A
#
# COMPACT_ATOMS: atom_id res chain seq x y z
N MET A 1 1.14 20.03 2.53
CA MET A 1 0.31 18.83 2.27
C MET A 1 -0.62 18.63 3.44
N THR A 2 -1.86 18.24 3.17
CA THR A 2 -2.97 18.22 4.14
C THR A 2 -2.80 17.14 5.21
N ASN A 3 -3.36 17.34 6.40
CA ASN A 3 -3.35 16.36 7.49
C ASN A 3 -4.08 15.08 7.08
N ILE A 4 -3.39 13.92 7.09
CA ILE A 4 -3.96 12.61 6.74
C ILE A 4 -5.17 12.24 7.61
N SER A 5 -5.25 12.76 8.84
CA SER A 5 -6.40 12.57 9.74
C SER A 5 -7.69 13.15 9.14
N ARG A 6 -7.58 14.22 8.33
CA ARG A 6 -8.73 14.79 7.62
C ARG A 6 -9.23 13.83 6.54
N LEU A 7 -8.33 13.22 5.77
CA LEU A 7 -8.71 12.21 4.79
C LEU A 7 -9.41 11.04 5.47
N LEU A 8 -8.85 10.55 6.58
CA LEU A 8 -9.44 9.46 7.35
C LEU A 8 -10.87 9.79 7.80
N GLU A 9 -11.11 11.01 8.30
CA GLU A 9 -12.44 11.46 8.70
C GLU A 9 -13.41 11.56 7.51
N GLN A 10 -12.94 11.99 6.33
CA GLN A 10 -13.75 12.02 5.10
C GLN A 10 -14.12 10.59 4.67
N CYS A 11 -13.15 9.68 4.67
CA CYS A 11 -13.36 8.26 4.37
C CYS A 11 -14.26 7.57 5.40
N ARG A 12 -14.26 8.02 6.65
CA ARG A 12 -15.11 7.49 7.72
C ARG A 12 -16.56 7.95 7.58
N SER A 13 -16.77 9.24 7.32
CA SER A 13 -18.08 9.89 7.33
C SER A 13 -18.88 9.72 6.05
N CYS A 14 -18.23 9.34 4.94
CA CYS A 14 -18.92 9.15 3.67
C CYS A 14 -19.85 7.92 3.70
N LYS A 15 -21.04 8.09 3.10
CA LYS A 15 -22.04 7.02 3.00
C LYS A 15 -21.51 5.81 2.21
N SER A 16 -20.88 6.07 1.06
CA SER A 16 -20.24 5.06 0.20
C SER A 16 -18.81 5.50 -0.11
N LEU A 17 -17.88 4.54 -0.15
CA LEU A 17 -16.46 4.75 -0.40
C LEU A 17 -16.01 3.86 -1.57
N PHE A 18 -15.29 4.43 -2.52
CA PHE A 18 -14.55 3.68 -3.54
C PHE A 18 -13.06 3.87 -3.28
N LEU A 19 -12.35 2.78 -3.02
CA LEU A 19 -10.94 2.78 -2.68
C LEU A 19 -10.14 2.08 -3.78
N GLY A 20 -9.48 2.87 -4.62
CA GLY A 20 -8.50 2.41 -5.61
C GLY A 20 -7.08 2.41 -5.02
N LEU A 21 -6.37 1.30 -5.15
CA LEU A 21 -5.06 1.12 -4.57
C LEU A 21 -4.08 0.63 -5.64
N ASP A 22 -2.99 1.35 -5.81
CA ASP A 22 -1.83 0.80 -6.49
C ASP A 22 -1.15 -0.29 -5.64
N ARG A 23 -0.33 -1.13 -6.27
CA ARG A 23 0.27 -2.32 -5.65
C ARG A 23 1.72 -2.10 -5.26
N ASP A 24 2.64 -2.03 -6.22
CA ASP A 24 4.08 -1.91 -5.99
C ASP A 24 4.40 -0.50 -5.50
N GLY A 25 5.25 -0.35 -4.48
CA GLY A 25 5.55 0.95 -3.87
C GLY A 25 4.41 1.60 -3.07
N THR A 26 3.21 1.01 -3.09
CA THR A 26 2.01 1.48 -2.38
C THR A 26 1.53 0.49 -1.31
N LEU A 27 1.10 -0.70 -1.70
CA LEU A 27 0.69 -1.78 -0.78
C LEU A 27 1.84 -2.72 -0.43
N VAL A 28 2.78 -2.89 -1.38
CA VAL A 28 3.91 -3.79 -1.28
C VAL A 28 5.19 -2.99 -1.55
N PRO A 29 6.17 -2.98 -0.63
CA PRO A 29 7.46 -2.34 -0.88
C PRO A 29 8.15 -2.90 -2.13
N TYR A 30 8.96 -2.08 -2.79
CA TYR A 30 9.77 -2.53 -3.91
C TYR A 30 10.79 -3.58 -3.47
N ASP A 31 11.03 -4.55 -4.36
CA ASP A 31 12.15 -5.48 -4.28
C ASP A 31 13.00 -5.37 -5.55
N ALA A 32 14.29 -5.75 -5.45
CA ALA A 32 15.19 -5.79 -6.60
C ALA A 32 14.79 -6.88 -7.59
N ILE A 33 14.14 -7.96 -7.14
CA ILE A 33 13.57 -9.01 -7.98
C ILE A 33 12.05 -8.85 -7.96
N PRO A 34 11.39 -8.54 -9.11
CA PRO A 34 9.96 -8.28 -9.15
C PRO A 34 9.08 -9.38 -8.53
N GLU A 35 9.50 -10.64 -8.64
CA GLU A 35 8.81 -11.80 -8.06
C GLU A 35 8.89 -11.85 -6.53
N GLU A 36 9.92 -11.26 -5.91
CA GLU A 36 10.15 -11.27 -4.46
C GLU A 36 9.41 -10.13 -3.74
N ALA A 37 8.91 -9.14 -4.47
CA ALA A 37 7.99 -8.15 -3.92
C ALA A 37 6.65 -8.82 -3.63
N ILE A 38 6.51 -9.50 -2.48
CA ILE A 38 5.35 -10.32 -2.12
C ILE A 38 4.42 -9.55 -1.16
N MET A 39 3.10 -9.59 -1.43
CA MET A 39 2.12 -9.09 -0.46
C MET A 39 2.05 -10.01 0.77
N ASN A 40 2.34 -9.46 1.94
CA ASN A 40 2.25 -10.22 3.19
C ASN A 40 0.78 -10.56 3.55
N SER A 41 0.61 -11.59 4.38
CA SER A 41 -0.72 -12.07 4.80
C SER A 41 -1.55 -11.01 5.53
N HIS A 42 -0.91 -10.16 6.33
CA HIS A 42 -1.58 -9.10 7.07
C HIS A 42 -2.25 -8.08 6.14
N THR A 43 -1.53 -7.59 5.12
CA THR A 43 -2.07 -6.69 4.10
C THR A 43 -3.20 -7.36 3.32
N ARG A 44 -3.02 -8.62 2.90
CA ARG A 44 -4.07 -9.39 2.22
C ARG A 44 -5.35 -9.46 3.05
N GLU A 45 -5.24 -9.88 4.31
CA GLU A 45 -6.38 -10.01 5.22
C GLU A 45 -7.06 -8.65 5.48
N LEU A 46 -6.29 -7.59 5.63
CA LEU A 46 -6.80 -6.22 5.80
C LEU A 46 -7.64 -5.79 4.59
N LEU A 47 -7.16 -6.01 3.37
CA LEU A 47 -7.89 -5.66 2.15
C LEU A 47 -9.20 -6.43 2.02
N ILE A 48 -9.18 -7.74 2.31
CA ILE A 48 -10.39 -8.58 2.30
C ILE A 48 -11.41 -8.07 3.34
N LYS A 49 -10.96 -7.75 4.56
CA LYS A 49 -11.84 -7.22 5.61
C LYS A 49 -12.43 -5.85 5.22
N LEU A 50 -11.65 -4.97 4.59
CA LEU A 50 -12.14 -3.69 4.08
C LEU A 50 -13.21 -3.89 3.01
N ALA A 51 -12.98 -4.77 2.04
CA ALA A 51 -13.91 -5.04 0.94
C ALA A 51 -15.25 -5.66 1.41
N ARG A 52 -15.28 -6.25 2.61
CA ARG A 52 -16.49 -6.76 3.26
C ARG A 52 -17.31 -5.71 3.99
N LEU A 53 -16.76 -4.51 4.20
CA LEU A 53 -17.51 -3.46 4.86
C LEU A 53 -18.66 -2.96 3.98
N PRO A 54 -19.82 -2.66 4.57
CA PRO A 54 -20.95 -2.16 3.81
C PRO A 54 -20.63 -0.80 3.17
N ASN A 55 -21.04 -0.64 1.90
CA ASN A 55 -20.82 0.56 1.09
C ASN A 55 -19.33 0.93 0.94
N LEU A 56 -18.46 -0.08 0.85
CA LEU A 56 -17.04 0.10 0.57
C LEU A 56 -16.64 -0.80 -0.60
N HIS A 57 -16.24 -0.17 -1.71
CA HIS A 57 -15.80 -0.84 -2.93
C HIS A 57 -14.27 -0.75 -3.03
N VAL A 58 -13.58 -1.87 -3.20
CA VAL A 58 -12.10 -1.91 -3.30
C VAL A 58 -11.66 -2.36 -4.68
N ALA A 59 -10.69 -1.65 -5.25
CA ALA A 59 -10.01 -2.04 -6.48
C ALA A 59 -8.48 -1.95 -6.32
N ILE A 60 -7.77 -2.96 -6.79
CA ILE A 60 -6.30 -2.91 -6.95
C ILE A 60 -6.01 -2.61 -8.42
N VAL A 61 -5.29 -1.52 -8.70
CA VAL A 61 -4.94 -1.06 -10.06
C VAL A 61 -3.43 -1.05 -10.22
N SER A 62 -2.90 -2.04 -10.93
CA SER A 62 -1.44 -2.28 -11.01
C SER A 62 -0.96 -2.41 -12.44
N ALA A 63 0.34 -2.20 -12.65
CA ALA A 63 1.04 -2.60 -13.86
C ALA A 63 1.04 -4.13 -14.04
N ARG A 64 1.10 -4.89 -12.94
CA ARG A 64 1.10 -6.36 -12.95
C ARG A 64 -0.17 -6.92 -13.59
N GLY A 65 -0.07 -8.11 -14.17
CA GLY A 65 -1.22 -8.83 -14.72
C GLY A 65 -2.20 -9.27 -13.64
N SER A 66 -3.48 -9.38 -14.01
CA SER A 66 -4.57 -9.70 -13.09
C SER A 66 -4.38 -11.07 -12.41
N LEU A 67 -3.74 -12.03 -13.10
CA LEU A 67 -3.43 -13.35 -12.54
C LEU A 67 -2.37 -13.29 -11.43
N ARG A 68 -1.42 -12.35 -11.51
CA ARG A 68 -0.43 -12.13 -10.44
C ARG A 68 -1.06 -11.38 -9.28
N LEU A 69 -1.92 -10.40 -9.55
CA LEU A 69 -2.74 -9.77 -8.50
C LEU A 69 -3.61 -10.80 -7.76
N LYS A 70 -4.12 -11.82 -8.46
CA LYS A 70 -4.86 -12.91 -7.83
C LYS A 70 -3.99 -13.74 -6.89
N GLN A 71 -2.70 -13.88 -7.15
CA GLN A 71 -1.75 -14.53 -6.23
C GLN A 71 -1.53 -13.70 -4.96
N ASP A 72 -1.56 -12.37 -5.07
CA ASP A 72 -1.53 -11.48 -3.90
C ASP A 72 -2.82 -11.62 -3.08
N VAL A 73 -3.99 -11.54 -3.72
CA VAL A 73 -5.30 -11.55 -3.07
C VAL A 73 -6.35 -12.28 -3.93
N ASP A 74 -6.70 -13.51 -3.55
CA ASP A 74 -7.72 -14.32 -4.24
C ASP A 74 -9.09 -14.20 -3.55
N THR A 75 -9.79 -13.09 -3.77
CA THR A 75 -11.21 -12.93 -3.38
C THR A 75 -12.01 -12.26 -4.49
N GLN A 76 -13.27 -12.66 -4.66
CA GLN A 76 -14.24 -12.01 -5.56
C GLN A 76 -14.71 -10.64 -5.04
N GLU A 77 -14.35 -10.27 -3.81
CA GLU A 77 -14.77 -9.02 -3.16
C GLU A 77 -13.94 -7.80 -3.59
N ILE A 78 -12.79 -8.04 -4.23
CA ILE A 78 -11.85 -6.98 -4.65
C ILE A 78 -11.68 -7.04 -6.16
N ILE A 79 -11.89 -5.91 -6.82
CA ILE A 79 -11.67 -5.76 -8.25
C ILE A 79 -10.16 -5.78 -8.52
N LEU A 80 -9.73 -6.68 -9.39
CA LEU A 80 -8.33 -6.78 -9.81
C LEU A 80 -8.18 -6.19 -11.20
N ALA A 81 -7.59 -5.00 -11.31
CA ALA A 81 -7.33 -4.30 -12.56
C ALA A 81 -5.83 -4.40 -12.89
N GLY A 82 -5.48 -5.39 -13.71
CA GLY A 82 -4.11 -5.67 -14.12
C GLY A 82 -3.72 -4.98 -15.42
N ASN A 83 -2.42 -4.95 -15.73
CA ASN A 83 -1.88 -4.29 -16.92
C ASN A 83 -2.38 -2.84 -17.04
N TYR A 84 -2.27 -2.04 -15.97
CA TYR A 84 -2.83 -0.68 -15.87
C TYR A 84 -4.35 -0.60 -16.03
N GLY A 85 -5.05 -1.71 -15.78
CA GLY A 85 -6.48 -1.86 -15.99
C GLY A 85 -6.89 -2.18 -17.43
N LEU A 86 -5.97 -2.65 -18.28
CA LEU A 86 -6.32 -3.24 -19.58
C LEU A 86 -7.15 -4.51 -19.43
N GLU A 87 -7.04 -5.19 -18.29
CA GLU A 87 -7.87 -6.31 -17.91
C GLU A 87 -8.40 -6.11 -16.49
N MET A 88 -9.62 -6.57 -16.25
CA MET A 88 -10.32 -6.44 -14.97
C MET A 88 -11.04 -7.74 -14.64
N ARG A 89 -10.88 -8.20 -13.39
CA ARG A 89 -11.58 -9.36 -12.84
C ARG A 89 -12.43 -8.97 -11.63
N HIS A 90 -13.31 -9.89 -11.24
CA HIS A 90 -14.19 -9.76 -10.08
C HIS A 90 -15.14 -8.54 -10.20
N LEU A 91 -15.58 -8.25 -11.42
CA LEU A 91 -16.62 -7.27 -11.67
C LEU A 91 -18.00 -7.87 -11.30
N PRO A 92 -19.03 -7.05 -11.08
CA PRO A 92 -20.31 -7.53 -10.58
C PRO A 92 -20.94 -8.58 -11.49
N GLY A 93 -21.41 -9.66 -10.88
CA GLY A 93 -21.94 -10.83 -11.58
C GLY A 93 -20.86 -11.72 -12.21
N ASP A 94 -19.72 -11.85 -11.54
CA ASP A 94 -18.55 -12.66 -11.94
C ASP A 94 -18.06 -12.35 -13.35
N LYS A 95 -18.11 -11.07 -13.73
CA LYS A 95 -17.69 -10.62 -15.05
C LYS A 95 -16.20 -10.32 -15.08
N GLU A 96 -15.63 -10.50 -16.26
CA GLU A 96 -14.30 -10.04 -16.60
C GLU A 96 -14.39 -9.06 -17.77
N TRP A 97 -13.43 -8.15 -17.87
CA TRP A 97 -13.34 -7.20 -18.96
C TRP A 97 -11.91 -7.09 -19.44
N VAL A 98 -11.72 -6.99 -20.75
CA VAL A 98 -10.42 -6.75 -21.38
C VAL A 98 -10.60 -5.67 -22.44
N ALA A 99 -9.66 -4.74 -22.51
CA ALA A 99 -9.61 -3.72 -23.54
C ALA A 99 -9.53 -4.37 -24.93
N PRO A 100 -10.38 -3.99 -25.91
CA PRO A 100 -10.34 -4.56 -27.26
C PRO A 100 -8.97 -4.45 -27.93
N GLU A 101 -8.24 -3.36 -27.72
CA GLU A 101 -6.89 -3.12 -28.22
C GLU A 101 -5.87 -4.10 -27.63
N ALA A 102 -6.01 -4.45 -26.34
CA ALA A 102 -5.17 -5.47 -25.71
C ALA A 102 -5.38 -6.86 -26.35
N LEU A 103 -6.63 -7.21 -26.70
CA LEU A 103 -6.91 -8.46 -27.43
C LEU A 103 -6.30 -8.45 -28.85
N LYS A 104 -6.38 -7.32 -29.56
CA LYS A 104 -5.79 -7.17 -30.90
C LYS A 104 -4.27 -7.28 -30.89
N ALA A 105 -3.62 -6.86 -29.80
CA ALA A 105 -2.16 -6.87 -29.68
C ALA A 105 -1.58 -8.26 -29.36
N ILE A 106 -2.41 -9.25 -28.95
CA ILE A 106 -1.92 -10.57 -28.52
C ILE A 106 -0.98 -11.23 -29.54
N PRO A 107 -1.30 -11.34 -30.84
CA PRO A 107 -0.43 -12.06 -31.78
C PRO A 107 0.98 -11.45 -31.87
N GLU A 108 1.05 -10.11 -31.90
CA GLU A 108 2.32 -9.39 -31.95
C GLU A 108 3.08 -9.47 -30.63
N LEU A 109 2.38 -9.32 -29.49
CA LEU A 109 2.94 -9.51 -28.16
C LEU A 109 3.57 -10.91 -28.02
N ARG A 110 2.85 -11.98 -28.42
CA ARG A 110 3.37 -13.35 -28.31
C ARG A 110 4.61 -13.58 -29.18
N ARG A 111 4.67 -12.97 -30.38
CA ARG A 111 5.87 -12.99 -31.23
C ARG A 111 7.05 -12.28 -30.54
N LEU A 112 6.84 -11.05 -30.07
CA LEU A 112 7.87 -10.26 -29.39
C LEU A 112 8.38 -10.95 -28.13
N HIS A 113 7.50 -11.58 -27.36
CA HIS A 113 7.91 -12.32 -26.17
C HIS A 113 8.93 -13.42 -26.48
N ALA A 114 8.71 -14.19 -27.55
CA ALA A 114 9.66 -15.24 -27.96
C ALA A 114 11.04 -14.65 -28.32
N GLU A 115 11.06 -13.50 -29.00
CA GLU A 115 12.28 -12.77 -29.36
C GLU A 115 12.98 -12.20 -28.12
N LEU A 116 12.23 -11.54 -27.24
CA LEU A 116 12.72 -10.99 -25.98
C LEU A 116 13.25 -12.08 -25.04
N GLN A 117 12.65 -13.26 -25.02
CA GLN A 117 13.17 -14.41 -24.26
C GLN A 117 14.55 -14.84 -24.76
N LEU A 118 14.79 -14.82 -26.07
CA LEU A 118 16.10 -15.15 -26.65
C LEU A 118 17.14 -14.06 -26.35
N ILE A 119 16.72 -12.80 -26.36
CA ILE A 119 17.58 -11.66 -25.98
C ILE A 119 17.94 -11.75 -24.50
N ALA A 120 16.95 -11.87 -23.61
CA ALA A 120 17.17 -11.90 -22.16
C ALA A 120 18.16 -13.00 -21.75
N LYS A 121 18.11 -14.18 -22.37
CA LYS A 121 19.06 -15.29 -22.12
C LYS A 121 20.52 -14.95 -22.42
N GLN A 122 20.79 -13.95 -23.26
CA GLN A 122 22.16 -13.53 -23.61
C GLN A 122 22.77 -12.59 -22.56
N PHE A 123 21.95 -11.99 -21.70
CA PHE A 123 22.37 -10.96 -20.74
C PHE A 123 22.13 -11.43 -19.32
N LYS A 124 23.23 -11.71 -18.60
CA LYS A 124 23.14 -12.09 -17.17
C LYS A 124 22.44 -10.98 -16.39
N GLY A 125 21.39 -11.33 -15.65
CA GLY A 125 20.62 -10.39 -14.83
C GLY A 125 19.47 -9.68 -15.58
N ALA A 126 19.27 -9.96 -16.88
CA ALA A 126 18.04 -9.53 -17.56
C ALA A 126 16.88 -10.44 -17.11
N ILE A 127 15.77 -9.83 -16.68
CA ILE A 127 14.57 -10.54 -16.23
C ILE A 127 13.41 -10.13 -17.13
N LEU A 128 12.80 -11.08 -17.81
CA LEU A 128 11.62 -10.84 -18.64
C LEU A 128 10.37 -11.29 -17.90
N GLU A 129 9.51 -10.33 -17.61
CA GLU A 129 8.22 -10.52 -16.96
C GLU A 129 7.09 -10.60 -18.01
N ASP A 130 6.19 -11.58 -17.88
CA ASP A 130 5.03 -11.81 -18.76
C ASP A 130 3.73 -11.64 -17.98
N ASP A 131 3.06 -10.52 -18.22
CA ASP A 131 1.75 -10.19 -17.64
C ASP A 131 0.59 -10.45 -18.63
N TYR A 132 0.84 -11.29 -19.64
CA TYR A 132 -0.07 -11.67 -20.70
C TYR A 132 -0.42 -10.56 -21.72
N TYR A 133 -0.91 -9.42 -21.25
CA TYR A 133 -1.26 -8.26 -22.08
C TYR A 133 -0.16 -7.20 -22.17
N SER A 134 0.94 -7.40 -21.45
CA SER A 134 2.17 -6.62 -21.57
C SER A 134 3.38 -7.47 -21.17
N PHE A 135 4.58 -6.97 -21.49
CA PHE A 135 5.84 -7.54 -20.99
C PHE A 135 6.73 -6.44 -20.43
N CYS A 136 7.56 -6.81 -19.45
CA CYS A 136 8.57 -5.93 -18.90
C CYS A 136 9.93 -6.63 -18.90
N LEU A 137 10.90 -6.08 -19.61
CA LEU A 137 12.29 -6.54 -19.58
C LEU A 137 13.09 -5.66 -18.62
N HIS A 138 13.31 -6.16 -17.41
CA HIS A 138 14.12 -5.52 -16.39
C HIS A 138 15.61 -5.70 -16.70
N TRP A 139 16.35 -4.60 -16.62
CA TRP A 139 17.78 -4.57 -16.94
C TRP A 139 18.65 -4.00 -15.82
N HIS A 140 18.08 -3.56 -14.70
CA HIS A 140 18.85 -2.95 -13.59
C HIS A 140 19.90 -3.90 -12.98
N LEU A 141 19.66 -5.21 -13.03
CA LEU A 141 20.63 -6.24 -12.60
C LEU A 141 21.61 -6.67 -13.70
N VAL A 142 21.47 -6.16 -14.93
CA VAL A 142 22.43 -6.40 -16.02
C VAL A 142 23.73 -5.64 -15.74
N PRO A 143 24.91 -6.30 -15.84
CA PRO A 143 26.20 -5.64 -15.71
C PRO A 143 26.33 -4.41 -16.60
N GLU A 144 26.87 -3.32 -16.05
CA GLU A 144 26.94 -2.02 -16.75
C GLU A 144 27.61 -2.11 -18.13
N ASN A 145 28.66 -2.91 -18.25
CA ASN A 145 29.38 -3.15 -19.50
C ASN A 145 28.59 -3.93 -20.58
N GLN A 146 27.40 -4.42 -20.27
CA GLN A 146 26.51 -5.12 -21.21
C GLN A 146 25.23 -4.32 -21.54
N ARG A 147 24.90 -3.28 -20.77
CA ARG A 147 23.64 -2.52 -20.93
C ARG A 147 23.50 -1.86 -22.29
N GLU A 148 24.59 -1.34 -22.85
CA GLU A 148 24.58 -0.72 -24.17
C GLU A 148 24.27 -1.76 -25.27
N LYS A 149 24.87 -2.95 -25.18
CA LYS A 149 24.59 -4.06 -26.11
C LYS A 149 23.15 -4.55 -26.02
N LEU A 150 22.60 -4.63 -24.81
CA LEU A 150 21.19 -4.96 -24.61
C LEU A 150 20.28 -3.91 -25.26
N SER A 151 20.55 -2.62 -25.03
CA SER A 151 19.80 -1.52 -25.64
C SER A 151 19.84 -1.58 -27.17
N GLN A 152 21.01 -1.89 -27.76
CA GLN A 152 21.16 -2.09 -29.21
C GLN A 152 20.32 -3.27 -29.73
N ALA A 153 20.39 -4.44 -29.07
CA ALA A 153 19.59 -5.61 -29.44
C ALA A 153 18.07 -5.32 -29.41
N LEU A 154 17.61 -4.51 -28.44
CA LEU A 154 16.21 -4.09 -28.36
C LEU A 154 15.82 -3.06 -29.43
N GLN A 155 16.76 -2.21 -29.85
CA GLN A 155 16.53 -1.29 -30.97
C GLN A 155 16.44 -2.03 -32.30
N GLU A 156 17.16 -3.13 -32.47
CA GLU A 156 17.09 -3.98 -33.68
C GLU A 156 15.74 -4.72 -33.80
N LEU A 157 14.99 -4.89 -32.71
CA LEU A 157 13.60 -5.38 -32.74
C LEU A 157 12.59 -4.36 -33.29
N LYS A 158 13.01 -3.12 -33.59
CA LYS A 158 12.10 -2.02 -33.97
C LYS A 158 11.55 -1.97 -35.41
N PRO A 159 11.68 -2.91 -36.37
CA PRO A 159 10.94 -2.77 -37.61
C PRO A 159 9.45 -3.10 -37.38
N GLU A 160 8.64 -2.04 -37.35
CA GLU A 160 7.18 -2.02 -37.55
C GLU A 160 6.36 -2.79 -36.52
N LEU A 161 6.39 -2.36 -35.25
CA LEU A 161 5.33 -2.76 -34.34
C LEU A 161 4.02 -2.09 -34.76
N ASP A 162 2.97 -2.84 -35.04
CA ASP A 162 1.69 -2.30 -35.52
C ASP A 162 0.74 -1.99 -34.37
N THR A 163 0.58 -2.95 -33.47
CA THR A 163 -0.38 -2.96 -32.36
C THR A 163 0.27 -2.81 -30.99
N VAL A 164 1.60 -2.93 -30.90
CA VAL A 164 2.38 -2.81 -29.66
C VAL A 164 3.33 -1.60 -29.73
N TYR A 165 3.61 -0.96 -28.60
CA TYR A 165 4.69 0.01 -28.48
C TYR A 165 5.62 -0.36 -27.34
N MET A 166 6.86 0.14 -27.44
CA MET A 166 7.87 0.01 -26.41
C MET A 166 8.00 1.32 -25.64
N ARG A 167 7.96 1.25 -24.32
CA ARG A 167 8.20 2.34 -23.37
C ARG A 167 9.50 2.10 -22.62
N ASN A 168 10.34 3.13 -22.53
CA ASN A 168 11.55 3.09 -21.71
C ASN A 168 11.21 3.54 -20.30
N LEU A 169 11.47 2.69 -19.31
CA LEU A 169 11.36 3.01 -17.88
C LEU A 169 12.78 3.11 -17.28
N PRO A 170 12.94 3.72 -16.09
CA PRO A 170 14.25 3.94 -15.49
C PRO A 170 15.10 2.68 -15.30
N THR A 171 14.48 1.50 -15.19
CA THR A 171 15.13 0.21 -14.89
C THR A 171 14.66 -0.94 -15.79
N SER A 172 13.76 -0.66 -16.74
CA SER A 172 13.17 -1.68 -17.61
C SER A 172 12.73 -1.13 -18.97
N TYR A 173 12.44 -2.04 -19.89
CA TYR A 173 11.73 -1.76 -21.14
C TYR A 173 10.39 -2.47 -21.10
N GLU A 174 9.33 -1.74 -21.36
CA GLU A 174 7.97 -2.28 -21.28
C GLU A 174 7.31 -2.28 -22.66
N PHE A 175 6.58 -3.35 -22.96
CA PHE A 175 5.92 -3.59 -24.23
C PHE A 175 4.42 -3.70 -24.01
N MET A 176 3.66 -2.77 -24.56
CA MET A 176 2.22 -2.61 -24.29
C MET A 176 1.40 -2.40 -25.57
N PRO A 177 0.09 -2.71 -25.57
CA PRO A 177 -0.81 -2.38 -26.67
C PRO A 177 -0.84 -0.87 -26.96
N LYS A 178 -0.77 -0.48 -28.23
CA LYS A 178 -0.90 0.92 -28.67
C LYS A 178 -2.33 1.40 -28.47
N MET A 179 -2.52 2.18 -27.41
CA MET A 179 -3.78 2.85 -27.13
C MET A 179 -3.58 4.04 -26.20
N LEU A 180 -4.53 4.96 -26.22
CA LEU A 180 -4.60 6.02 -25.21
C LEU A 180 -5.25 5.44 -23.95
N TRP A 181 -4.42 4.90 -23.05
CA TRP A 181 -4.86 4.30 -21.79
C TRP A 181 -3.99 4.75 -20.62
N ASN A 182 -4.60 4.84 -19.43
CA ASN A 182 -3.91 5.12 -18.18
C ASN A 182 -4.78 4.66 -17.00
N LYS A 183 -4.22 4.69 -15.77
CA LYS A 183 -4.93 4.25 -14.57
C LYS A 183 -6.18 5.10 -14.26
N GLY A 184 -6.23 6.37 -14.65
CA GLY A 184 -7.44 7.20 -14.52
C GLY A 184 -8.59 6.68 -15.38
N LEU A 185 -8.32 6.31 -16.64
CA LEU A 185 -9.29 5.67 -17.53
C LEU A 185 -9.71 4.28 -17.02
N ALA A 186 -8.81 3.55 -16.38
CA ALA A 186 -9.15 2.31 -15.71
C ALA A 186 -10.15 2.53 -14.55
N LEU A 187 -9.94 3.54 -13.71
CA LEU A 187 -10.88 3.88 -12.63
C LEU A 187 -12.23 4.33 -13.18
N GLU A 188 -12.25 5.13 -14.24
CA GLU A 188 -13.48 5.53 -14.93
C GLU A 188 -14.25 4.29 -15.45
N LYS A 189 -13.53 3.34 -16.06
CA LYS A 189 -14.10 2.10 -16.55
C LYS A 189 -14.65 1.24 -15.40
N ILE A 190 -13.91 1.08 -14.30
CA ILE A 190 -14.37 0.39 -13.10
C ILE A 190 -15.65 1.03 -12.56
N ALA A 191 -15.66 2.35 -12.38
CA ALA A 191 -16.81 3.08 -11.87
C ALA A 191 -18.06 2.90 -12.76
N SER A 192 -17.88 2.87 -14.08
CA SER A 192 -18.97 2.61 -15.04
C SER A 192 -19.53 1.19 -14.91
N LEU A 193 -18.65 0.18 -14.75
CA LEU A 193 -19.04 -1.24 -14.69
C LEU A 193 -19.69 -1.61 -13.36
N GLN A 194 -19.28 -0.93 -12.28
CA GLN A 194 -19.82 -1.05 -10.93
C GLN A 194 -21.07 -0.17 -10.70
N GLN A 195 -21.48 0.63 -11.70
CA GLN A 195 -22.58 1.59 -11.59
C GLN A 195 -22.39 2.60 -10.44
N LEU A 196 -21.13 2.91 -10.10
CA LEU A 196 -20.80 3.82 -8.99
C LEU A 196 -21.30 5.25 -9.23
N SER A 197 -21.52 5.65 -10.47
CA SER A 197 -22.10 6.96 -10.81
C SER A 197 -23.49 7.16 -10.18
N CYS A 198 -24.25 6.10 -9.94
CA CYS A 198 -25.55 6.17 -9.26
C CYS A 198 -25.40 6.32 -7.74
N GLU A 199 -24.35 5.71 -7.16
CA GLU A 199 -24.07 5.76 -5.73
C GLU A 199 -23.33 7.03 -5.30
N ALA A 200 -22.60 7.66 -6.24
CA ALA A 200 -21.72 8.81 -6.02
C ALA A 200 -20.79 8.62 -4.79
N PRO A 201 -19.98 7.56 -4.73
CA PRO A 201 -19.10 7.30 -3.60
C PRO A 201 -18.02 8.36 -3.49
N TYR A 202 -17.52 8.56 -2.27
CA TYR A 202 -16.27 9.30 -2.06
C TYR A 202 -15.12 8.46 -2.64
N CYS A 203 -14.45 8.96 -3.68
CA CYS A 203 -13.42 8.21 -4.39
C CYS A 203 -12.03 8.48 -3.78
N VAL A 204 -11.29 7.46 -3.40
CA VAL A 204 -9.92 7.59 -2.92
C VAL A 204 -8.99 6.75 -3.76
N TYR A 205 -7.92 7.36 -4.26
CA TYR A 205 -6.85 6.63 -4.93
C TYR A 205 -5.51 6.82 -4.22
N MET A 206 -4.73 5.75 -4.04
CA MET A 206 -3.38 5.80 -3.48
C MET A 206 -2.37 5.18 -4.44
N GLY A 207 -1.25 5.86 -4.71
CA GLY A 207 -0.23 5.42 -5.65
C GLY A 207 1.13 6.10 -5.43
N ASP A 208 2.21 5.50 -5.94
CA ASP A 208 3.59 5.90 -5.66
C ASP A 208 4.41 6.26 -6.91
N THR A 209 3.85 6.18 -8.13
CA THR A 209 4.57 6.54 -9.37
C THR A 209 3.92 7.69 -10.14
N ASP A 210 4.64 8.25 -11.12
CA ASP A 210 4.06 9.25 -12.03
C ASP A 210 2.93 8.65 -12.90
N GLN A 211 2.87 7.33 -13.02
CA GLN A 211 1.82 6.63 -13.75
C GLN A 211 0.47 6.67 -13.00
N ASP A 212 0.49 7.06 -11.73
CA ASP A 212 -0.69 7.24 -10.88
C ASP A 212 -1.29 8.65 -10.98
N GLU A 213 -0.58 9.61 -11.56
CA GLU A 213 -1.06 11.00 -11.69
C GLU A 213 -2.41 11.14 -12.40
N PRO A 214 -2.71 10.37 -13.48
CA PRO A 214 -4.05 10.35 -14.07
C PRO A 214 -5.13 9.79 -13.13
N ALA A 215 -4.77 8.83 -12.27
CA ALA A 215 -5.69 8.28 -11.28
C ALA A 215 -5.95 9.26 -10.13
N PHE A 216 -4.93 10.04 -9.73
CA PHE A 216 -5.10 11.13 -8.78
C PHE A 216 -6.06 12.20 -9.31
N GLU A 217 -5.87 12.63 -10.55
CA GLU A 217 -6.76 13.58 -11.23
C GLU A 217 -8.19 13.07 -11.27
N TRP A 218 -8.37 11.82 -11.68
CA TRP A 218 -9.68 11.19 -11.74
C TRP A 218 -10.36 11.21 -10.36
N ALA A 219 -9.69 10.74 -9.31
CA ALA A 219 -10.28 10.68 -7.96
C ALA A 219 -10.67 12.07 -7.45
N ASN A 220 -9.82 13.07 -7.66
CA ASN A 220 -10.09 14.45 -7.24
C ASN A 220 -11.28 15.06 -7.99
N ASN A 221 -11.43 14.77 -9.29
CA ASN A 221 -12.53 15.27 -10.11
C ASN A 221 -13.86 14.54 -9.83
N HIS A 222 -13.84 13.39 -9.16
CA HIS A 222 -15.03 12.59 -8.82
C HIS A 222 -15.41 12.72 -7.34
N GLY A 223 -15.30 13.93 -6.80
CA GLY A 223 -15.73 14.25 -5.43
C GLY A 223 -14.86 13.62 -4.33
N GLY A 224 -13.68 13.16 -4.70
CA GLY A 224 -12.81 12.32 -3.89
C GLY A 224 -11.52 12.98 -3.44
N SER A 225 -10.50 12.15 -3.19
CA SER A 225 -9.15 12.58 -2.84
C SER A 225 -8.11 11.57 -3.28
N SER A 226 -6.85 12.00 -3.30
CA SER A 226 -5.76 11.18 -3.81
C SER A 226 -4.54 11.29 -2.91
N VAL A 227 -3.81 10.18 -2.78
CA VAL A 227 -2.65 10.04 -1.90
C VAL A 227 -1.43 9.66 -2.71
N ARG A 228 -0.42 10.53 -2.70
CA ARG A 228 0.92 10.22 -3.17
C ARG A 228 1.66 9.44 -2.09
N VAL A 229 2.18 8.27 -2.42
CA VAL A 229 3.03 7.47 -1.52
C VAL A 229 4.49 7.71 -1.88
N GLY A 230 5.36 7.75 -0.87
CA GLY A 230 6.79 7.89 -1.09
C GLY A 230 7.27 9.34 -1.17
N THR A 231 8.48 9.50 -1.71
CA THR A 231 9.10 10.81 -1.92
C THR A 231 8.48 11.52 -3.12
N LEU A 232 8.20 12.81 -2.96
CA LEU A 232 7.68 13.63 -4.04
C LEU A 232 8.84 14.16 -4.89
N ASN A 233 8.98 13.61 -6.09
CA ASN A 233 9.94 14.09 -7.09
C ASN A 233 9.19 14.91 -8.14
N GLY A 234 8.93 16.18 -7.85
CA GLY A 234 8.27 17.10 -8.80
C GLY A 234 6.84 17.48 -8.42
N LYS A 235 6.01 17.75 -9.43
CA LYS A 235 4.60 18.15 -9.23
C LYS A 235 3.73 16.91 -9.14
N THR A 236 2.78 16.92 -8.20
CA THR A 236 1.75 15.89 -8.08
C THR A 236 0.37 16.54 -8.04
N LYS A 237 -0.62 15.85 -8.60
CA LYS A 237 -2.05 16.13 -8.46
C LYS A 237 -2.63 15.55 -7.17
N ALA A 238 -1.87 14.75 -6.42
CA ALA A 238 -2.32 14.19 -5.16
C ALA A 238 -2.66 15.29 -4.13
N THR A 239 -3.78 15.12 -3.42
CA THR A 239 -4.22 16.08 -2.38
C THR A 239 -3.63 15.78 -1.00
N TYR A 240 -3.16 14.54 -0.79
CA TYR A 240 -2.52 14.06 0.41
C TYR A 240 -1.22 13.31 0.08
N ARG A 241 -0.41 13.07 1.12
CA ARG A 241 0.82 12.28 1.00
C ARG A 241 1.01 11.37 2.20
N LEU A 242 1.51 10.18 1.92
CA LEU A 242 2.05 9.22 2.88
C LEU A 242 3.50 8.93 2.50
N ASN A 243 4.36 8.64 3.47
CA ASN A 243 5.80 8.60 3.20
C ASN A 243 6.27 7.26 2.63
N GLN A 244 5.52 6.18 2.88
CA GLN A 244 5.94 4.81 2.54
C GLN A 244 4.76 3.83 2.57
N PRO A 245 4.90 2.61 2.01
CA PRO A 245 3.86 1.59 2.05
C PRO A 245 3.31 1.30 3.46
N ALA A 246 4.17 1.28 4.48
CA ALA A 246 3.75 1.02 5.86
C ALA A 246 2.73 2.08 6.37
N ASP A 247 2.84 3.33 5.92
CA ASP A 247 1.87 4.37 6.27
C ASP A 247 0.51 4.14 5.61
N VAL A 248 0.49 3.57 4.40
CA VAL A 248 -0.74 3.17 3.69
C VAL A 248 -1.42 2.07 4.47
N ILE A 249 -0.68 1.03 4.86
CA ILE A 249 -1.23 -0.08 5.64
C ILE A 249 -1.80 0.43 6.97
N TRP A 250 -1.08 1.30 7.68
CA TRP A 250 -1.61 1.93 8.89
C TRP A 250 -2.91 2.71 8.62
N PHE A 251 -2.97 3.52 7.57
CA PHE A 251 -4.19 4.26 7.21
C PHE A 251 -5.37 3.32 6.96
N LEU A 252 -5.13 2.22 6.24
CA LEU A 252 -6.15 1.21 5.94
C LEU A 252 -6.63 0.47 7.19
N GLU A 253 -5.74 0.17 8.14
CA GLU A 253 -6.10 -0.39 9.45
C GLU A 253 -7.02 0.57 10.22
N GLN A 254 -6.67 1.85 10.28
CA GLN A 254 -7.48 2.86 10.95
C GLN A 254 -8.85 3.04 10.28
N LEU A 255 -8.91 2.98 8.95
CA LEU A 255 -10.15 3.05 8.20
C LEU A 255 -11.05 1.85 8.50
N LEU A 256 -10.50 0.64 8.51
CA LEU A 256 -11.21 -0.59 8.85
C LEU A 256 -11.82 -0.49 10.25
N GLU A 257 -11.02 -0.09 11.23
CA GLU A 257 -11.43 0.09 12.62
C GLU A 257 -12.60 1.08 12.73
N GLN A 258 -12.42 2.28 12.20
CA GLN A 258 -13.42 3.34 12.34
C GLN A 258 -14.74 3.01 11.65
N ARG A 259 -14.71 2.40 10.45
CA ARG A 259 -15.93 2.00 9.75
C ARG A 259 -16.58 0.76 10.37
N SER A 260 -15.81 -0.17 10.93
CA SER A 260 -16.35 -1.32 11.68
C SER A 260 -17.10 -0.86 12.93
N LEU A 261 -16.53 0.09 13.68
CA LEU A 261 -17.16 0.67 14.86
C LEU A 261 -18.44 1.44 14.49
N LEU A 262 -18.42 2.23 13.41
CA LEU A 262 -19.61 2.90 12.92
C LEU A 262 -20.72 1.92 12.52
N ALA A 263 -20.37 0.84 11.82
CA ALA A 263 -21.33 -0.20 11.45
C ALA A 263 -21.92 -0.90 12.69
N ALA A 264 -21.10 -1.20 13.70
CA ALA A 264 -21.54 -1.86 14.92
C ALA A 264 -22.47 -0.97 15.79
N THR A 265 -22.16 0.34 15.83
CA THR A 265 -22.88 1.32 16.64
C THR A 265 -24.06 1.97 15.92
N ALA A 266 -24.22 1.72 14.61
CA ALA A 266 -25.32 2.22 13.80
C ALA A 266 -26.67 1.96 14.50
N PHE A 267 -27.45 3.03 14.64
CA PHE A 267 -28.74 2.95 15.31
C PHE A 267 -29.76 2.29 14.40
N ASN A 268 -30.32 1.17 14.85
CA ASN A 268 -31.49 0.54 14.27
C ASN A 268 -32.65 0.66 15.27
N PRO A 269 -33.72 1.42 14.97
CA PRO A 269 -34.83 1.64 15.90
C PRO A 269 -35.62 0.36 16.22
N GLU A 270 -35.49 -0.68 15.40
CA GLU A 270 -36.16 -1.98 15.60
C GLU A 270 -35.30 -2.98 16.39
N GLU A 271 -34.04 -2.63 16.68
CA GLU A 271 -33.12 -3.51 17.41
C GLU A 271 -33.27 -3.37 18.92
N ASP A 272 -33.37 -4.51 19.60
CA ASP A 272 -33.37 -4.59 21.06
C ASP A 272 -32.05 -4.00 21.64
N PRO A 273 -32.12 -3.09 22.64
CA PRO A 273 -30.93 -2.47 23.22
C PRO A 273 -29.88 -3.44 23.75
N ALA A 274 -30.28 -4.58 24.32
CA ALA A 274 -29.34 -5.58 24.83
C ALA A 274 -28.62 -6.32 23.70
N GLU A 275 -29.32 -6.62 22.59
CA GLU A 275 -28.68 -7.17 21.39
C GLU A 275 -27.72 -6.18 20.72
N ARG A 276 -28.05 -4.89 20.72
CA ARG A 276 -27.14 -3.83 20.26
C ARG A 276 -25.86 -3.78 21.09
N GLU A 277 -25.97 -3.82 22.41
CA GLU A 277 -24.82 -3.84 23.33
C GLU A 277 -23.93 -5.06 23.08
N LYS A 278 -24.52 -6.27 23.02
CA LYS A 278 -23.80 -7.51 22.67
C LYS A 278 -23.14 -7.45 21.30
N ARG A 279 -23.74 -6.79 20.30
CA ARG A 279 -23.12 -6.61 18.97
C ARG A 279 -21.89 -5.72 19.07
N ILE A 280 -21.99 -4.59 19.76
CA ILE A 280 -20.88 -3.66 19.98
C ILE A 280 -19.75 -4.38 20.72
N GLU A 281 -20.03 -5.04 21.83
CA GLU A 281 -19.05 -5.80 22.61
C GLU A 281 -18.35 -6.89 21.79
N ARG A 282 -19.10 -7.64 20.96
CA ARG A 282 -18.53 -8.65 20.06
C ARG A 282 -17.56 -8.04 19.06
N VAL A 283 -17.91 -6.90 18.47
CA VAL A 283 -17.04 -6.20 17.50
C VAL A 283 -15.78 -5.70 18.19
N PHE A 284 -15.89 -5.01 19.33
CA PHE A 284 -14.72 -4.55 20.10
C PHE A 284 -13.82 -5.72 20.53
N SER A 285 -14.40 -6.80 21.04
CA SER A 285 -13.67 -7.99 21.47
C SER A 285 -12.94 -8.66 20.30
N SER A 286 -13.59 -8.78 19.15
CA SER A 286 -12.98 -9.32 17.93
C SER A 286 -11.84 -8.44 17.43
N MET A 287 -12.01 -7.12 17.44
CA MET A 287 -10.99 -6.16 17.02
C MET A 287 -9.77 -6.22 17.94
N LYS A 288 -9.98 -6.25 19.27
CA LYS A 288 -8.91 -6.42 20.25
C LYS A 288 -8.16 -7.74 20.06
N ALA A 289 -8.87 -8.84 19.88
CA ALA A 289 -8.26 -10.15 19.65
C ALA A 289 -7.46 -10.21 18.34
N ASP A 290 -7.99 -9.66 17.26
CA ASP A 290 -7.30 -9.61 15.96
C ASP A 290 -6.05 -8.73 16.01
N TYR A 291 -6.13 -7.56 16.65
CA TYR A 291 -4.98 -6.67 16.82
C TYR A 291 -3.89 -7.31 17.68
N ALA A 292 -4.27 -8.06 18.73
CA ALA A 292 -3.33 -8.78 19.59
C ALA A 292 -2.46 -9.80 18.83
N LYS A 293 -3.00 -10.48 17.80
CA LYS A 293 -2.29 -11.54 17.05
C LYS A 293 -0.98 -11.08 16.41
N GLY A 294 -0.87 -9.81 16.04
CA GLY A 294 0.33 -9.24 15.43
C GLY A 294 0.97 -8.13 16.26
N LEU A 295 0.57 -7.97 17.52
CA LEU A 295 1.05 -6.90 18.39
C LEU A 295 2.55 -7.05 18.70
N THR A 296 2.99 -8.27 19.02
CA THR A 296 4.41 -8.56 19.27
C THR A 296 5.29 -8.19 18.09
N GLU A 297 4.88 -8.54 16.88
CA GLU A 297 5.68 -8.27 15.67
C GLU A 297 5.75 -6.77 15.37
N ARG A 298 4.64 -6.04 15.54
CA ARG A 298 4.64 -4.56 15.43
C ARG A 298 5.61 -3.89 16.39
N ILE A 299 5.71 -4.39 17.63
CA ILE A 299 6.65 -3.86 18.62
C ILE A 299 8.10 -4.18 18.22
N LYS A 300 8.37 -5.39 17.68
CA LYS A 300 9.70 -5.75 17.17
C LYS A 300 10.10 -4.90 15.97
N ASP A 301 9.21 -4.71 14.99
CA ASP A 301 9.46 -3.84 13.84
C ASP A 301 9.82 -2.42 14.28
N LEU A 302 9.07 -1.88 15.25
CA LEU A 302 9.35 -0.58 15.83
C LEU A 302 10.70 -0.55 16.55
N LYS A 303 11.08 -1.62 17.26
CA LYS A 303 12.40 -1.76 17.88
C LYS A 303 13.51 -1.71 16.83
N THR A 304 13.38 -2.42 15.71
CA THR A 304 14.34 -2.38 14.60
C THR A 304 14.50 -0.98 14.01
N ILE A 305 13.42 -0.20 13.93
CA ILE A 305 13.47 1.19 13.42
C ILE A 305 14.20 2.11 14.40
N VAL A 306 13.92 1.97 15.70
CA VAL A 306 14.64 2.72 16.75
C VAL A 306 16.13 2.32 16.77
N GLU A 307 16.44 1.05 16.59
CA GLU A 307 17.82 0.56 16.46
C GLU A 307 18.51 1.16 15.24
N LYS A 308 17.85 1.25 14.08
CA LYS A 308 18.41 1.91 12.90
C LYS A 308 18.74 3.38 13.18
N ALA A 309 17.81 4.12 13.79
CA ALA A 309 18.03 5.53 14.17
C ALA A 309 19.21 5.70 15.15
N LYS A 310 19.38 4.76 16.08
CA LYS A 310 20.55 4.71 16.98
C LYS A 310 21.87 4.56 16.23
N HIS A 311 21.92 3.72 15.19
CA HIS A 311 23.15 3.50 14.40
C HIS A 311 23.51 4.70 13.52
N GLN A 312 22.56 5.60 13.28
CA GLN A 312 22.73 6.82 12.48
C GLN A 312 22.31 8.03 13.33
N PRO A 313 23.00 8.34 14.44
CA PRO A 313 22.52 9.29 15.45
C PRO A 313 22.39 10.73 14.94
N ASN A 314 23.07 11.09 13.85
CA ASN A 314 22.99 12.41 13.21
C ASN A 314 21.94 12.47 12.09
N ASP A 315 21.27 11.36 11.77
CA ASP A 315 20.17 11.33 10.81
C ASP A 315 18.85 11.67 11.52
N LEU A 316 18.50 12.95 11.48
CA LEU A 316 17.27 13.47 12.04
C LEU A 316 16.02 12.91 11.35
N GLU A 317 16.12 12.47 10.09
CA GLU A 317 14.99 11.88 9.37
C GLU A 317 14.64 10.52 9.96
N SER A 318 15.64 9.65 10.19
CA SER A 318 15.46 8.37 10.87
C SER A 318 14.91 8.53 12.30
N LEU A 319 15.38 9.54 13.05
CA LEU A 319 14.86 9.82 14.40
C LEU A 319 13.40 10.28 14.35
N THR A 320 13.07 11.18 13.42
CA THR A 320 11.71 11.69 13.22
C THR A 320 10.76 10.56 12.79
N GLU A 321 11.21 9.66 11.92
CA GLU A 321 10.47 8.46 11.53
C GLU A 321 10.18 7.57 12.74
N ALA A 322 11.22 7.24 13.54
CA ALA A 322 11.09 6.41 14.72
C ALA A 322 10.06 6.99 15.71
N ARG A 323 10.14 8.30 16.00
CA ARG A 323 9.17 8.98 16.88
C ARG A 323 7.77 8.97 16.29
N THR A 324 7.62 9.23 15.00
CA THR A 324 6.30 9.26 14.33
C THR A 324 5.63 7.88 14.39
N ARG A 325 6.38 6.81 14.11
CA ARG A 325 5.87 5.45 14.21
C ARG A 325 5.56 5.05 15.66
N MET A 326 6.41 5.46 16.60
CA MET A 326 6.18 5.28 18.04
C MET A 326 4.86 5.94 18.48
N HIS A 327 4.66 7.21 18.13
CA HIS A 327 3.46 7.96 18.47
C HIS A 327 2.19 7.27 17.98
N ARG A 328 2.19 6.84 16.70
CA ARG A 328 1.06 6.15 16.07
C ARG A 328 0.79 4.81 16.75
N LEU A 329 1.81 3.96 16.90
CA LEU A 329 1.63 2.64 17.49
C LEU A 329 1.16 2.76 18.95
N LYS A 330 1.72 3.69 19.73
CA LYS A 330 1.31 4.01 21.09
C LYS A 330 -0.17 4.37 21.16
N GLY A 331 -0.62 5.29 20.30
CA GLY A 331 -2.01 5.75 20.23
C GLY A 331 -2.98 4.60 19.89
N THR A 332 -2.66 3.84 18.85
CA THR A 332 -3.47 2.68 18.43
C THR A 332 -3.50 1.61 19.52
N ILE A 333 -2.38 1.20 20.10
CA ILE A 333 -2.34 0.22 21.21
C ILE A 333 -3.22 0.68 22.39
N GLY A 334 -3.21 1.97 22.69
CA GLY A 334 -4.08 2.56 23.71
C GLY A 334 -5.57 2.40 23.38
N SER A 335 -5.99 2.69 22.13
CA SER A 335 -7.40 2.59 21.72
C SER A 335 -7.94 1.15 21.73
N TYR A 336 -7.09 0.16 21.46
CA TYR A 336 -7.46 -1.26 21.54
C TYR A 336 -7.45 -1.84 22.96
N GLY A 337 -7.20 -1.01 23.99
CA GLY A 337 -7.28 -1.44 25.38
C GLY A 337 -6.06 -2.22 25.85
N PHE A 338 -4.86 -1.81 25.43
CA PHE A 338 -3.57 -2.31 25.91
C PHE A 338 -2.79 -1.19 26.64
N PRO A 339 -3.32 -0.66 27.76
CA PRO A 339 -2.79 0.55 28.41
C PRO A 339 -1.35 0.40 28.91
N GLU A 340 -0.97 -0.78 29.40
CA GLU A 340 0.40 -1.03 29.89
C GLU A 340 1.42 -0.93 28.75
N ILE A 341 1.13 -1.55 27.60
CA ILE A 341 2.01 -1.49 26.42
C ILE A 341 2.06 -0.06 25.88
N SER A 342 0.91 0.63 25.79
CA SER A 342 0.84 2.03 25.38
C SER A 342 1.67 2.93 26.31
N PHE A 343 1.64 2.68 27.62
CA PHE A 343 2.46 3.41 28.58
C PHE A 343 3.97 3.21 28.33
N GLN A 344 4.43 1.97 28.15
CA GLN A 344 5.84 1.69 27.87
C GLN A 344 6.31 2.35 26.56
N LEU A 345 5.50 2.32 25.50
CA LEU A 345 5.82 3.02 24.25
C LEU A 345 5.84 4.55 24.43
N GLY A 346 4.97 5.09 25.30
CA GLY A 346 5.00 6.50 25.68
C GLY A 346 6.30 6.93 26.37
N VAL A 347 6.87 6.07 27.21
CA VAL A 347 8.19 6.30 27.82
C VAL A 347 9.27 6.40 26.74
N ILE A 348 9.25 5.51 25.75
CA ILE A 348 10.21 5.53 24.65
C ILE A 348 10.03 6.79 23.79
N GLU A 349 8.79 7.18 23.48
CA GLU A 349 8.51 8.38 22.69
C GLU A 349 9.09 9.65 23.34
N VAL A 350 8.92 9.81 24.66
CA VAL A 350 9.49 10.93 25.41
C VAL A 350 11.01 10.89 25.37
N ALA A 351 11.62 9.70 25.45
CA ALA A 351 13.07 9.56 25.33
C ALA A 351 13.57 9.99 23.93
N LEU A 352 12.89 9.57 22.86
CA LEU A 352 13.20 9.98 21.49
C LEU A 352 13.02 11.50 21.29
N GLU A 353 11.96 12.08 21.87
CA GLU A 353 11.72 13.53 21.83
C GLU A 353 12.86 14.32 22.51
N ASN A 354 13.40 13.81 23.62
CA ASN A 354 14.52 14.44 24.31
C ASN A 354 15.81 14.40 23.47
N ILE A 355 16.05 13.31 22.74
CA ILE A 355 17.18 13.21 21.80
C ILE A 355 17.03 14.24 20.67
N GLU A 356 15.84 14.37 20.09
CA GLU A 356 15.56 15.34 19.03
C GLU A 356 15.73 16.79 19.53
N LYS A 357 15.24 17.08 20.74
CA LYS A 357 15.46 18.38 21.41
C LYS A 357 16.94 18.65 21.65
N ALA A 358 17.76 17.65 21.97
CA ALA A 358 19.20 17.81 22.13
C ALA A 358 19.86 18.31 20.83
N SER A 359 19.38 17.87 19.66
CA SER A 359 19.83 18.40 18.36
C SER A 359 19.57 19.90 18.24
N SER A 360 18.40 20.38 18.66
CA SER A 360 18.02 21.80 18.57
C SER A 360 18.86 22.72 19.47
N LEU A 361 19.53 22.13 20.47
CA LEU A 361 20.38 22.81 21.45
C LEU A 361 21.88 22.66 21.12
N ASN A 362 22.25 22.23 19.91
CA ASN A 362 23.64 21.93 19.50
C ASN A 362 24.37 20.94 20.44
N LYS A 363 23.64 20.04 21.10
CA LYS A 363 24.25 19.00 21.93
C LYS A 363 24.65 17.79 21.08
N ASN A 364 25.61 17.02 21.58
CA ASN A 364 26.06 15.79 20.94
C ASN A 364 24.93 14.73 20.97
N LEU A 365 24.37 14.42 19.80
CA LEU A 365 23.29 13.44 19.66
C LEU A 365 23.70 12.04 20.12
N SER A 366 24.98 11.69 19.99
CA SER A 366 25.48 10.38 20.43
C SER A 366 25.43 10.23 21.95
N GLU A 367 25.69 11.32 22.69
CA GLU A 367 25.58 11.33 24.17
C GLU A 367 24.11 11.26 24.60
N ALA A 368 23.22 11.99 23.93
CA ALA A 368 21.78 11.91 24.21
C ALA A 368 21.22 10.49 23.99
N TRP A 369 21.69 9.79 22.95
CA TRP A 369 21.36 8.37 22.74
C TRP A 369 21.88 7.49 23.88
N LEU A 370 23.13 7.67 24.31
CA LEU A 370 23.71 6.88 25.42
C LEU A 370 22.91 7.01 26.72
N GLU A 371 22.42 8.22 27.03
CA GLU A 371 21.59 8.45 28.22
C GLU A 371 20.20 7.81 28.11
N ALA A 372 19.61 7.83 26.92
CA ALA A 372 18.26 7.31 26.68
C ALA A 372 18.20 5.78 26.55
N LEU A 373 19.26 5.13 26.10
CA LEU A 373 19.27 3.71 25.74
C LEU A 373 18.78 2.75 26.84
N PRO A 374 19.23 2.85 28.11
CA PRO A 374 18.75 1.96 29.17
C PRO A 374 17.24 2.04 29.38
N ILE A 375 16.66 3.23 29.22
CA ILE A 375 15.21 3.47 29.36
C ILE A 375 14.48 2.85 28.16
N ILE A 376 15.00 3.05 26.95
CA ILE A 376 14.42 2.55 25.72
C ILE A 376 14.40 1.01 25.72
N GLU A 377 15.54 0.37 26.02
CA GLU A 377 15.68 -1.09 26.03
C GLU A 377 14.77 -1.73 27.09
N ALA A 378 14.78 -1.21 28.32
CA ALA A 378 13.92 -1.71 29.39
C ALA A 378 12.42 -1.56 29.08
N SER A 379 12.02 -0.48 28.41
CA SER A 379 10.62 -0.25 28.02
C SER A 379 10.19 -1.18 26.89
N PHE A 380 11.06 -1.44 25.91
CA PHE A 380 10.79 -2.43 24.86
C PHE A 380 10.63 -3.84 25.44
N ASP A 381 11.47 -4.25 26.39
CA ASP A 381 11.39 -5.58 26.99
C ASP A 381 10.08 -5.76 27.77
N LYS A 382 9.65 -4.74 28.52
CA LYS A 382 8.35 -4.74 29.21
C LYS A 382 7.18 -4.80 28.23
N ALA A 383 7.22 -4.01 27.15
CA ALA A 383 6.18 -3.99 26.12
C ALA A 383 6.06 -5.36 25.42
N LEU A 384 7.19 -5.98 25.08
CA LEU A 384 7.24 -7.31 24.46
C LEU A 384 6.75 -8.41 25.41
N SER A 385 7.15 -8.36 26.68
CA SER A 385 6.70 -9.30 27.72
C SER A 385 5.17 -9.24 27.90
N ALA A 386 4.61 -8.03 27.99
CA ALA A 386 3.16 -7.84 28.06
C ALA A 386 2.47 -8.35 26.78
N ALA A 387 3.00 -8.05 25.59
CA ALA A 387 2.41 -8.53 24.34
C ALA A 387 2.44 -10.07 24.18
N ALA A 388 3.40 -10.76 24.81
CA ALA A 388 3.54 -12.21 24.75
C ALA A 388 2.56 -12.99 25.66
N SER A 389 1.80 -12.30 26.53
CA SER A 389 0.81 -12.91 27.44
C SER A 389 -0.60 -12.37 27.17
N PRO A 390 -1.26 -12.73 26.06
CA PRO A 390 -2.56 -12.17 25.69
C PRO A 390 -3.69 -12.46 26.70
N SER A 391 -3.56 -13.54 27.50
CA SER A 391 -4.57 -14.02 28.44
C SER A 391 -4.75 -13.15 29.69
N GLU A 392 -3.76 -12.34 30.07
CA GLU A 392 -3.86 -11.43 31.22
C GLU A 392 -4.34 -10.03 30.85
N ILE A 393 -4.38 -9.70 29.55
CA ILE A 393 -4.77 -8.37 29.05
C ILE A 393 -6.25 -8.33 28.61
N ALA A 394 -6.96 -9.45 28.68
CA ALA A 394 -8.36 -9.60 28.29
C ALA A 394 -9.36 -9.50 29.46
N GLN A 395 -8.88 -9.43 30.70
CA GLN A 395 -9.66 -9.09 31.90
C GLN A 395 -9.43 -7.62 32.26
#